data_AF-A0A812YUC7-F1
#
_entry.id   AF-A0A812YUC7-F1
#
_cell.length_a   1.000
_cell.length_b   1.000
_cell.length_c   1.000
_cell.angle_alpha   90.00
_cell.angle_beta   90.00
_cell.angle_gamma   90.00
#
_symmetry.space_group_name_H-M   'P 1'
#
loop_
_entity.id
_entity.type
_entity.pdbx_description
1 polymer ?
#
loop_
_entity_poly.entity_id
_entity_poly.type
_entity_poly.pdbx_seq_one_letter_code
_entity_poly.pdbx_strand_id
1 'polypeptide(L)'
;MGLPSPWFLSFAGVLCVQADKPADPTLPGMVAKIVAGDFDNNFFDGDLLKGPPSNEKEEVGACLLDKIGAIVSENGVEEFLNDLQVDAAACCTKDQEACVKDNTEAYALLTSVGQKKEDAKTAAAKVAAMFLRSVEKRLSADKVVSSHAHFFGKCKAVETCTLELLGSVKRDL
;
A
#
# COMPACT_ATOMS: atom_id res chain seq x y z
N MET A 1 35.62 -45.54 39.50
CA MET A 1 34.44 -44.91 40.13
C MET A 1 34.22 -43.59 39.43
N GLY A 2 33.26 -43.56 38.51
CA GLY A 2 32.90 -42.37 37.74
C GLY A 2 31.75 -41.63 38.39
N LEU A 3 31.74 -40.31 38.22
CA LEU A 3 30.57 -39.46 38.40
C LEU A 3 30.39 -38.67 37.11
N PRO A 4 29.24 -38.77 36.42
CA PRO A 4 28.88 -37.82 35.38
C PRO A 4 28.26 -36.59 36.05
N SER A 5 28.63 -35.40 35.60
CA SER A 5 28.00 -34.14 36.03
C SER A 5 27.74 -33.22 34.86
N PRO A 6 26.65 -32.44 34.92
CA PRO A 6 25.65 -32.64 33.89
C PRO A 6 25.11 -31.27 33.38
N TRP A 7 24.54 -31.27 32.17
CA TRP A 7 23.49 -30.34 31.69
C TRP A 7 24.00 -29.12 30.92
N PHE A 8 24.14 -29.32 29.62
CA PHE A 8 23.87 -28.31 28.62
C PHE A 8 22.38 -27.92 28.71
N LEU A 9 22.08 -26.76 29.28
CA LEU A 9 20.79 -26.10 29.07
C LEU A 9 20.88 -25.31 27.76
N SER A 10 20.60 -25.97 26.64
CA SER A 10 20.26 -25.28 25.40
C SER A 10 18.91 -24.61 25.59
N PHE A 11 18.91 -23.28 25.74
CA PHE A 11 17.72 -22.47 25.54
C PHE A 11 17.35 -22.54 24.05
N ALA A 12 16.47 -23.49 23.71
CA ALA A 12 15.72 -23.42 22.47
C ALA A 12 14.73 -22.25 22.61
N GLY A 13 15.17 -21.05 22.21
CA GLY A 13 14.31 -19.88 22.11
C GLY A 13 13.24 -20.14 21.06
N VAL A 14 12.00 -20.35 21.51
CA VAL A 14 10.83 -20.36 20.64
C VAL A 14 10.66 -18.94 20.10
N LEU A 15 10.96 -18.74 18.82
CA LEU A 15 10.58 -17.54 18.09
C LEU A 15 9.07 -17.57 17.90
N CYS A 16 8.33 -16.93 18.81
CA CYS A 16 6.94 -16.60 18.55
C CYS A 16 6.90 -15.56 17.41
N VAL A 17 6.48 -15.98 16.22
CA VAL A 17 6.11 -15.06 15.15
C VAL A 17 4.85 -14.33 15.64
N GLN A 18 5.01 -13.10 16.13
CA GLN A 18 3.86 -12.23 16.40
C GLN A 18 3.33 -11.77 15.04
N ALA A 19 2.04 -12.00 14.79
CA ALA A 19 1.36 -11.41 13.66
C ALA A 19 1.37 -9.87 13.81
N ASP A 20 1.45 -9.17 12.67
CA ASP A 20 1.47 -7.72 12.66
C ASP A 20 0.21 -7.12 13.30
N LYS A 21 0.38 -5.95 13.88
CA LYS A 21 -0.72 -5.22 14.53
C LYS A 21 -1.78 -4.88 13.49
N PRO A 22 -3.09 -5.12 13.75
CA PRO A 22 -4.13 -4.81 12.79
C PRO A 22 -4.22 -3.31 12.47
N ALA A 23 -4.32 -2.97 11.19
CA ALA A 23 -4.52 -1.61 10.71
C ALA A 23 -5.77 -0.96 11.31
N ASP A 24 -5.73 0.37 11.49
CA ASP A 24 -6.91 1.13 11.90
C ASP A 24 -8.00 1.04 10.83
N PRO A 25 -9.30 0.94 11.19
CA PRO A 25 -10.38 0.90 10.20
C PRO A 25 -10.57 2.22 9.43
N THR A 26 -9.84 3.29 9.76
CA THR A 26 -9.95 4.58 9.11
C THR A 26 -8.60 5.12 8.68
N LEU A 27 -8.53 5.75 7.50
CA LEU A 27 -7.30 6.38 7.02
C LEU A 27 -6.79 7.48 7.98
N PRO A 28 -7.62 8.43 8.47
CA PRO A 28 -7.15 9.42 9.44
C PRO A 28 -6.64 8.78 10.74
N GLY A 29 -7.31 7.74 11.24
CA GLY A 29 -6.89 7.02 12.45
C GLY A 29 -5.56 6.30 12.25
N MET A 30 -5.37 5.66 11.10
CA MET A 30 -4.12 4.99 10.75
C MET A 30 -2.97 5.99 10.61
N VAL A 31 -3.17 7.09 9.90
CA VAL A 31 -2.19 8.18 9.77
C VAL A 31 -1.82 8.73 11.15
N ALA A 32 -2.81 9.01 12.02
CA ALA A 32 -2.55 9.51 13.36
C ALA A 32 -1.69 8.55 14.19
N LYS A 33 -1.93 7.24 14.09
CA LYS A 33 -1.15 6.21 14.77
C LYS A 33 0.29 6.12 14.23
N ILE A 34 0.50 6.23 12.92
CA ILE A 34 1.85 6.27 12.34
C ILE A 34 2.60 7.51 12.84
N VAL A 35 1.96 8.69 12.80
CA VAL A 35 2.56 9.94 13.29
C VAL A 35 2.87 9.89 14.79
N ALA A 36 2.06 9.19 15.58
CA ALA A 36 2.29 8.98 17.01
C ALA A 36 3.40 7.95 17.31
N GLY A 37 3.89 7.21 16.31
CA GLY A 37 4.87 6.14 16.48
C GLY A 37 4.26 4.82 16.98
N ASP A 38 2.94 4.66 16.92
CA ASP A 38 2.24 3.42 17.29
C ASP A 38 2.32 2.33 16.21
N PHE A 39 2.76 2.72 15.01
CA PHE A 39 3.01 1.91 13.83
C PHE A 39 4.22 2.46 13.08
N ASP A 40 4.95 1.58 12.41
CA ASP A 40 6.05 1.99 11.54
C ASP A 40 5.53 2.82 10.35
N ASN A 41 6.32 3.84 9.98
CA ASN A 41 6.04 4.64 8.80
C ASN A 41 6.64 3.97 7.57
N ASN A 42 5.89 3.07 6.95
CA ASN A 42 6.28 2.34 5.73
C ASN A 42 6.21 3.21 4.45
N PHE A 43 6.53 4.50 4.55
CA PHE A 43 6.54 5.38 3.40
C PHE A 43 7.59 4.89 2.40
N PHE A 44 7.14 4.50 1.21
CA PHE A 44 8.00 4.05 0.13
C PHE A 44 7.42 4.49 -1.21
N ASP A 45 8.21 5.22 -2.00
CA ASP A 45 7.79 5.81 -3.27
C ASP A 45 8.23 5.01 -4.51
N GLY A 46 8.83 3.83 -4.28
CA GLY A 46 9.24 2.88 -5.31
C GLY A 46 10.32 3.40 -6.26
N ASP A 47 11.01 4.51 -5.93
CA ASP A 47 11.89 5.22 -6.84
C ASP A 47 11.21 5.51 -8.20
N LEU A 48 9.89 5.78 -8.19
CA LEU A 48 9.08 5.84 -9.40
C LEU A 48 9.21 7.13 -10.21
N LEU A 49 9.93 8.13 -9.69
CA LEU A 49 10.17 9.39 -10.37
C LEU A 49 11.48 9.34 -11.17
N LYS A 50 11.51 9.96 -12.35
CA LYS A 50 12.73 10.09 -13.19
C LYS A 50 13.81 11.01 -12.59
N GLY A 51 13.58 11.52 -11.40
CA GLY A 51 14.45 12.43 -10.65
C GLY A 51 13.88 12.64 -9.25
N PRO A 52 14.56 13.42 -8.39
CA PRO A 52 14.08 13.66 -7.05
C PRO A 52 12.70 14.37 -7.07
N PRO A 53 11.84 14.09 -6.08
CA PRO A 53 10.59 14.80 -5.92
C PRO A 53 10.85 16.29 -5.65
N SER A 54 10.02 17.14 -6.22
CA SER A 54 10.13 18.59 -6.11
C SER A 54 9.43 19.15 -4.86
N ASN A 55 8.50 18.37 -4.28
CA ASN A 55 7.71 18.71 -3.10
C ASN A 55 7.01 17.46 -2.54
N GLU A 56 6.45 17.58 -1.33
CA GLU A 56 5.73 16.48 -0.66
C GLU A 56 4.55 15.93 -1.46
N LYS A 57 3.90 16.73 -2.33
CA LYS A 57 2.81 16.23 -3.17
C LYS A 57 3.32 15.21 -4.18
N GLU A 58 4.47 15.48 -4.81
CA GLU A 58 5.09 14.52 -5.73
C GLU A 58 5.52 13.25 -4.98
N GLU A 59 6.04 13.37 -3.76
CA GLU A 59 6.39 12.22 -2.90
C GLU A 59 5.17 11.35 -2.60
N VAL A 60 4.07 11.96 -2.14
CA VAL A 60 2.82 11.24 -1.86
C VAL A 60 2.26 10.61 -3.14
N GLY A 61 2.34 11.31 -4.28
CA GLY A 61 1.91 10.78 -5.57
C GLY A 61 2.71 9.54 -5.97
N ALA A 62 4.02 9.53 -5.77
CA ALA A 62 4.87 8.40 -6.10
C ALA A 62 4.63 7.22 -5.16
N CYS A 63 4.48 7.47 -3.85
CA CYS A 63 4.10 6.46 -2.86
C CYS A 63 2.76 5.79 -3.18
N LEU A 64 1.71 6.56 -3.49
CA LEU A 64 0.43 5.98 -3.87
C LEU A 64 0.52 5.20 -5.20
N LEU A 65 1.35 5.64 -6.13
CA LEU A 65 1.56 4.95 -7.40
C LEU A 65 2.26 3.60 -7.22
N ASP A 66 3.21 3.51 -6.29
CA ASP A 66 3.81 2.25 -5.86
C ASP A 66 2.74 1.29 -5.33
N LYS A 67 1.81 1.76 -4.49
CA LYS A 67 0.72 0.93 -3.97
C LYS A 67 -0.27 0.47 -5.04
N ILE A 68 -0.48 1.26 -6.09
CA ILE A 68 -1.22 0.81 -7.28
C ILE A 68 -0.47 -0.35 -7.95
N GLY A 69 0.85 -0.24 -8.10
CA GLY A 69 1.71 -1.33 -8.59
C GLY A 69 1.52 -2.61 -7.77
N ALA A 70 1.64 -2.51 -6.44
CA ALA A 70 1.43 -3.64 -5.54
C ALA A 70 0.03 -4.27 -5.65
N ILE A 71 -1.03 -3.45 -5.77
CA ILE A 71 -2.40 -3.96 -5.97
C ILE A 71 -2.51 -4.74 -7.29
N VAL A 72 -1.97 -4.19 -8.37
CA VAL A 72 -2.17 -4.73 -9.73
C VAL A 72 -1.25 -5.91 -10.03
N SER A 73 0.00 -5.85 -9.58
CA SER A 73 1.03 -6.83 -9.94
C SER A 73 1.23 -7.91 -8.89
N GLU A 74 0.87 -7.66 -7.64
CA GLU A 74 1.14 -8.56 -6.51
C GLU A 74 -0.14 -9.00 -5.79
N ASN A 75 -1.32 -8.66 -6.32
CA ASN A 75 -2.63 -8.94 -5.72
C ASN A 75 -2.75 -8.43 -4.27
N GLY A 76 -2.16 -7.27 -3.95
CA GLY A 76 -1.99 -6.83 -2.56
C GLY A 76 -3.25 -6.73 -1.71
N VAL A 77 -4.43 -6.53 -2.31
CA VAL A 77 -5.71 -6.55 -1.58
C VAL A 77 -6.07 -7.94 -1.05
N GLU A 78 -5.68 -9.00 -1.77
CA GLU A 78 -5.93 -10.40 -1.37
C GLU A 78 -4.79 -10.93 -0.49
N GLU A 79 -3.54 -10.65 -0.85
CA GLU A 79 -2.36 -11.29 -0.25
C GLU A 79 -1.86 -10.61 1.02
N PHE A 80 -1.92 -9.28 1.12
CA PHE A 80 -1.31 -8.51 2.21
C PHE A 80 -2.14 -7.29 2.61
N LEU A 81 -3.47 -7.47 2.74
CA LEU A 81 -4.42 -6.39 2.99
C LEU A 81 -4.05 -5.47 4.16
N ASN A 82 -3.62 -6.05 5.28
CA ASN A 82 -3.23 -5.29 6.47
C ASN A 82 -2.09 -4.32 6.16
N ASP A 83 -1.05 -4.82 5.50
CA ASP A 83 0.16 -4.06 5.20
C ASP A 83 -0.14 -3.01 4.13
N LEU A 84 -0.95 -3.36 3.13
CA LEU A 84 -1.43 -2.40 2.13
C LEU A 84 -2.19 -1.23 2.77
N GLN A 85 -2.98 -1.47 3.82
CA GLN A 85 -3.63 -0.40 4.58
C GLN A 85 -2.61 0.47 5.34
N VAL A 86 -1.63 -0.14 6.02
CA VAL A 86 -0.57 0.61 6.71
C VAL A 86 0.22 1.47 5.72
N ASP A 87 0.64 0.88 4.60
CA ASP A 87 1.40 1.53 3.54
C ASP A 87 0.64 2.66 2.87
N ALA A 88 -0.65 2.46 2.54
CA ALA A 88 -1.48 3.51 1.98
C ALA A 88 -1.65 4.69 2.95
N ALA A 89 -1.73 4.42 4.26
CA ALA A 89 -1.74 5.46 5.28
C ALA A 89 -0.38 6.13 5.43
N ALA A 90 0.72 5.39 5.37
CA ALA A 90 2.08 5.92 5.40
C ALA A 90 2.29 6.95 4.28
N CYS A 91 1.79 6.68 3.06
CA CYS A 91 1.81 7.64 1.95
C CYS A 91 1.15 8.98 2.28
N CYS A 92 0.16 9.01 3.19
CA CYS A 92 -0.55 10.22 3.59
C CYS A 92 0.06 10.94 4.81
N THR A 93 1.31 10.64 5.20
CA THR A 93 1.95 11.31 6.36
C THR A 93 2.60 12.67 6.07
N LYS A 94 2.82 13.03 4.80
CA LYS A 94 3.44 14.31 4.40
C LYS A 94 2.41 15.35 3.92
N ASP A 95 1.76 15.13 2.77
CA ASP A 95 0.62 15.93 2.26
C ASP A 95 -0.72 15.53 2.94
N GLN A 96 -0.74 15.56 4.27
CA GLN A 96 -1.73 14.83 5.07
C GLN A 96 -3.18 15.21 4.76
N GLU A 97 -3.54 16.49 4.84
CA GLU A 97 -4.93 16.93 4.68
C GLU A 97 -5.50 16.55 3.30
N ALA A 98 -4.77 16.86 2.23
CA ALA A 98 -5.22 16.60 0.87
C ALA A 98 -5.17 15.09 0.55
N CYS A 99 -4.15 14.36 1.02
CA CYS A 99 -4.04 12.92 0.78
C CYS A 99 -5.15 12.16 1.50
N VAL A 100 -5.40 12.48 2.77
CA VAL A 100 -6.48 11.85 3.54
C VAL A 100 -7.82 12.13 2.88
N LYS A 101 -8.10 13.39 2.50
CA LYS A 101 -9.34 13.76 1.81
C LYS A 101 -9.53 12.97 0.51
N ASP A 102 -8.49 12.84 -0.29
CA ASP A 102 -8.58 12.21 -1.61
C ASP A 102 -8.69 10.68 -1.54
N ASN A 103 -8.16 10.04 -0.48
CA ASN A 103 -7.99 8.58 -0.42
C ASN A 103 -8.86 7.89 0.66
N THR A 104 -9.68 8.64 1.40
CA THR A 104 -10.54 8.07 2.45
C THR A 104 -11.50 6.99 1.92
N GLU A 105 -12.11 7.22 0.75
CA GLU A 105 -13.04 6.23 0.15
C GLU A 105 -12.33 4.94 -0.25
N ALA A 106 -11.13 5.05 -0.85
CA ALA A 106 -10.31 3.90 -1.24
C ALA A 106 -9.92 3.06 -0.02
N TYR A 107 -9.51 3.73 1.07
CA TYR A 107 -9.15 3.07 2.32
C TYR A 107 -10.35 2.40 3.01
N ALA A 108 -11.51 3.04 2.99
CA ALA A 108 -12.74 2.46 3.53
C ALA A 108 -13.15 1.19 2.77
N LEU A 109 -12.87 1.13 1.47
CA LEU A 109 -13.08 -0.07 0.66
C LEU A 109 -12.11 -1.20 1.05
N LEU A 110 -10.81 -0.90 1.25
CA LEU A 110 -9.86 -1.87 1.82
C LEU A 110 -10.32 -2.40 3.18
N THR A 111 -10.80 -1.50 4.05
CA THR A 111 -11.35 -1.87 5.37
C THR A 111 -12.56 -2.80 5.23
N SER A 112 -13.42 -2.55 4.25
CA SER A 112 -14.61 -3.38 3.99
C SER A 112 -14.24 -4.80 3.54
N VAL A 113 -13.15 -4.96 2.78
CA VAL A 113 -12.58 -6.29 2.45
C VAL A 113 -12.13 -7.00 3.73
N GLY A 114 -11.40 -6.32 4.61
CA GLY A 114 -10.92 -6.91 5.88
C GLY A 114 -12.06 -7.31 6.82
N GLN A 115 -13.18 -6.58 6.74
CA GLN A 115 -14.43 -6.89 7.43
C GLN A 115 -15.28 -7.96 6.74
N LYS A 116 -14.82 -8.52 5.61
CA LYS A 116 -15.53 -9.50 4.78
C LYS A 116 -16.88 -9.01 4.26
N LYS A 117 -17.01 -7.69 4.08
CA LYS A 117 -18.19 -7.03 3.50
C LYS A 117 -18.07 -6.82 2.00
N GLU A 118 -16.85 -6.89 1.47
CA GLU A 118 -16.53 -6.77 0.06
C GLU A 118 -15.54 -7.88 -0.33
N ASP A 119 -15.61 -8.34 -1.57
CA ASP A 119 -14.67 -9.30 -2.14
C ASP A 119 -13.37 -8.61 -2.59
N ALA A 120 -12.22 -9.21 -2.27
CA ALA A 120 -10.90 -8.63 -2.54
C ALA A 120 -10.68 -8.37 -4.05
N LYS A 121 -11.08 -9.31 -4.90
CA LYS A 121 -10.89 -9.21 -6.36
C LYS A 121 -11.74 -8.10 -6.96
N THR A 122 -12.97 -7.96 -6.46
CA THR A 122 -13.90 -6.91 -6.85
C THR A 122 -13.44 -5.54 -6.38
N ALA A 123 -12.89 -5.45 -5.16
CA ALA A 123 -12.40 -4.21 -4.57
C ALA A 123 -11.10 -3.70 -5.23
N ALA A 124 -10.18 -4.60 -5.60
CA ALA A 124 -8.83 -4.24 -6.03
C ALA A 124 -8.79 -3.21 -7.17
N ALA A 125 -9.56 -3.42 -8.24
CA ALA A 125 -9.60 -2.49 -9.37
C ALA A 125 -10.15 -1.11 -8.96
N LYS A 126 -11.17 -1.09 -8.09
CA LYS A 126 -11.77 0.16 -7.60
C LYS A 126 -10.82 0.94 -6.70
N VAL A 127 -10.14 0.27 -5.78
CA VAL A 127 -9.13 0.89 -4.91
C VAL A 127 -8.01 1.48 -5.76
N ALA A 128 -7.44 0.70 -6.69
CA ALA A 128 -6.39 1.18 -7.58
C ALA A 128 -6.85 2.38 -8.43
N ALA A 129 -8.09 2.38 -8.95
CA ALA A 129 -8.65 3.53 -9.67
C ALA A 129 -8.79 4.78 -8.80
N MET A 130 -9.24 4.64 -7.55
CA MET A 130 -9.37 5.76 -6.62
C MET A 130 -8.01 6.34 -6.24
N PHE A 131 -7.02 5.49 -5.94
CA PHE A 131 -5.64 5.91 -5.73
C PHE A 131 -5.07 6.60 -6.98
N LEU A 132 -5.32 6.06 -8.18
CA LEU A 132 -4.84 6.67 -9.43
C LEU A 132 -5.37 8.10 -9.60
N ARG A 133 -6.64 8.35 -9.27
CA ARG A 133 -7.20 9.72 -9.29
C ARG A 133 -6.49 10.66 -8.30
N SER A 134 -6.01 10.15 -7.17
CA SER A 134 -5.21 10.91 -6.22
C SER A 134 -3.80 11.17 -6.76
N VAL A 135 -3.20 10.18 -7.44
CA VAL A 135 -1.89 10.29 -8.10
C VAL A 135 -1.92 11.33 -9.22
N GLU A 136 -2.95 11.33 -10.07
CA GLU A 136 -3.06 12.26 -11.21
C GLU A 136 -3.25 13.73 -10.80
N LYS A 137 -3.63 13.99 -9.53
CA LYS A 137 -3.63 15.36 -8.95
C LYS A 137 -2.24 15.82 -8.52
N ARG A 138 -1.30 14.89 -8.37
CA ARG A 138 0.02 15.08 -7.73
C ARG A 138 1.18 14.92 -8.71
N LEU A 139 1.02 14.04 -9.69
CA LEU A 139 2.04 13.70 -10.67
C LEU A 139 1.48 13.76 -12.09
N SER A 140 2.39 13.94 -13.04
CA SER A 140 2.15 13.75 -14.47
C SER A 140 2.94 12.55 -14.99
N ALA A 141 2.41 11.89 -16.02
CA ALA A 141 3.03 10.67 -16.57
C ALA A 141 4.48 10.87 -17.07
N ASP A 142 4.83 12.08 -17.51
CA ASP A 142 6.18 12.41 -17.99
C ASP A 142 7.22 12.43 -16.86
N LYS A 143 6.80 12.66 -15.60
CA LYS A 143 7.67 12.62 -14.41
C LYS A 143 7.98 11.20 -13.92
N VAL A 144 7.17 10.22 -14.31
CA VAL A 144 7.22 8.85 -13.81
C VAL A 144 8.02 7.94 -14.74
N VAL A 145 8.74 6.97 -14.19
CA VAL A 145 9.45 5.92 -14.93
C VAL A 145 8.49 5.10 -15.80
N SER A 146 8.99 4.55 -16.91
CA SER A 146 8.15 3.87 -17.92
C SER A 146 7.37 2.67 -17.36
N SER A 147 7.89 1.99 -16.34
CA SER A 147 7.24 0.84 -15.71
C SER A 147 5.90 1.18 -15.08
N HIS A 148 5.67 2.43 -14.65
CA HIS A 148 4.43 2.85 -13.99
C HIS A 148 3.69 3.99 -14.72
N ALA A 149 4.35 4.68 -15.65
CA ALA A 149 3.73 5.75 -16.44
C ALA A 149 2.50 5.27 -17.25
N HIS A 150 2.39 3.97 -17.54
CA HIS A 150 1.28 3.39 -18.28
C HIS A 150 -0.05 3.38 -17.51
N PHE A 151 -0.06 3.59 -16.18
CA PHE A 151 -1.30 3.70 -15.41
C PHE A 151 -2.06 4.99 -15.70
N PHE A 152 -1.36 6.08 -16.01
CA PHE A 152 -1.96 7.40 -16.19
C PHE A 152 -2.97 7.43 -17.34
N GLY A 153 -4.08 8.13 -17.12
CA GLY A 153 -5.20 8.26 -18.04
C GLY A 153 -6.12 7.04 -18.11
N LYS A 154 -5.79 5.94 -17.42
CA LYS A 154 -6.66 4.77 -17.29
C LYS A 154 -7.74 5.02 -16.23
N CYS A 155 -8.78 4.18 -16.25
CA CYS A 155 -9.82 4.18 -15.22
C CYS A 155 -10.51 5.54 -15.00
N LYS A 156 -10.89 6.21 -16.10
CA LYS A 156 -11.66 7.48 -16.09
C LYS A 156 -12.92 7.44 -15.20
N ALA A 157 -13.53 6.26 -15.06
CA ALA A 157 -14.58 5.99 -14.09
C ALA A 157 -14.16 4.80 -13.23
N VAL A 158 -14.32 4.94 -11.91
CA VAL A 158 -13.97 3.90 -10.93
C VAL A 158 -14.78 2.63 -11.17
N GLU A 159 -16.08 2.77 -11.44
CA GLU A 159 -16.99 1.62 -11.58
C GLU A 159 -16.73 0.74 -12.81
N THR A 160 -16.06 1.27 -13.83
CA THR A 160 -15.74 0.52 -15.06
C THR A 160 -14.25 0.14 -15.13
N CYS A 161 -13.47 0.46 -14.10
CA CYS A 161 -12.06 0.08 -14.03
C CYS A 161 -11.94 -1.42 -13.73
N THR A 162 -11.02 -2.08 -14.44
CA THR A 162 -10.67 -3.49 -14.21
C THR A 162 -9.17 -3.63 -14.00
N LEU A 163 -8.75 -4.69 -13.30
CA LEU A 163 -7.33 -5.02 -13.19
C LEU A 163 -6.70 -5.32 -14.55
N GLU A 164 -7.46 -5.86 -15.51
CA GLU A 164 -6.98 -6.03 -16.89
C GLU A 164 -6.70 -4.68 -17.56
N LEU A 165 -7.56 -3.69 -17.38
CA LEU A 165 -7.34 -2.35 -17.91
C LEU A 165 -6.08 -1.73 -17.31
N LEU A 166 -5.85 -1.89 -16.00
CA LEU A 166 -4.67 -1.37 -15.32
C LEU A 166 -3.40 -2.13 -15.71
N GLY A 167 -3.42 -3.46 -15.64
CA GLY A 167 -2.30 -4.37 -15.80
C GLY A 167 -1.95 -4.76 -17.24
N SER A 168 -2.62 -4.20 -18.26
CA SER A 168 -2.26 -4.41 -19.66
C SER A 168 -0.94 -3.71 -20.03
N VAL A 169 0.15 -4.26 -19.51
CA VAL A 169 1.38 -4.48 -20.28
C VAL A 169 1.20 -5.86 -20.89
N LYS A 170 1.28 -5.97 -22.22
CA LYS A 170 1.36 -7.28 -22.88
C LYS A 170 2.50 -8.05 -22.21
N ARG A 171 2.16 -9.09 -21.45
CA ARG A 171 3.10 -10.17 -21.14
C ARG A 171 3.27 -10.97 -22.42
N ASP A 172 4.03 -10.42 -23.35
CA ASP A 172 4.57 -11.22 -24.44
C ASP A 172 5.61 -12.14 -23.78
N LEU A 173 5.18 -13.37 -23.52
CA LEU A 173 6.05 -14.52 -23.22
C LEU A 173 6.96 -14.81 -24.41
#